data_AF-F4XB30-F1
#
_entry.id   AF-F4XB30-F1
#
_cell.length_a   1.000
_cell.length_b   1.000
_cell.length_c   1.000
_cell.angle_alpha   90.00
_cell.angle_beta   90.00
_cell.angle_gamma   90.00
#
_symmetry.space_group_name_H-M   'P 1'
#
loop_
_entity.id
_entity.type
_entity.pdbx_description
1 polymer ?
#
loop_
_entity_poly.entity_id
_entity_poly.type
_entity_poly.pdbx_seq_one_letter_code
_entity_poly.pdbx_strand_id
1 'polypeptide(L)' 'MEDHEQTELLRQKLLDEAYAGAFSGLGAMLLDAEEIRQAGPDELSVIAKRFGSQ' A
#
# COMPACT_ATOMS: atom_id res chain seq x y z
N MET A 1 1.41 -3.43 21.43
CA MET A 1 2.38 -3.87 20.40
C MET A 1 1.67 -4.30 19.11
N GLU A 2 0.34 -4.48 19.14
CA GLU A 2 -0.48 -4.99 18.04
C GLU A 2 -0.69 -3.98 16.88
N ASP A 3 -0.74 -2.67 17.14
CA ASP A 3 -0.97 -1.66 16.07
C ASP A 3 0.15 -1.62 15.02
N HIS A 4 1.40 -1.89 15.45
CA HIS A 4 2.55 -1.86 14.54
C HIS A 4 2.52 -3.05 13.58
N GLU A 5 2.17 -4.25 14.06
CA GLU A 5 2.04 -5.43 13.22
C GLU A 5 0.88 -5.30 12.21
N GLN A 6 -0.25 -4.74 12.63
CA GLN A 6 -1.37 -4.47 11.72
C GLN A 6 -1.00 -3.45 10.64
N THR A 7 -0.22 -2.43 11.00
CA THR A 7 0.28 -1.42 10.07
C THR A 7 1.21 -2.05 9.03
N GLU A 8 2.15 -2.90 9.45
CA GLU A 8 3.06 -3.59 8.52
C GLU A 8 2.32 -4.58 7.62
N LEU A 9 1.32 -5.30 8.13
CA LEU A 9 0.48 -6.18 7.32
C LEU A 9 -0.30 -5.41 6.25
N LEU A 10 -0.84 -4.25 6.59
CA LEU A 10 -1.53 -3.38 5.64
C LEU A 10 -0.56 -2.84 4.58
N ARG A 11 0.64 -2.39 5.00
CA ARG A 11 1.69 -1.94 4.09
C ARG A 11 2.07 -3.03 3.09
N GLN A 12 2.28 -4.25 3.57
CA GLN A 12 2.66 -5.38 2.71
C GLN A 12 1.58 -5.69 1.68
N LYS A 13 0.30 -5.72 2.08
CA LYS A 13 -0.82 -5.96 1.16
C LYS A 13 -0.91 -4.92 0.05
N LEU A 14 -0.77 -3.64 0.40
CA LEU A 14 -0.82 -2.54 -0.57
C LEU A 14 0.37 -2.60 -1.54
N LEU A 15 1.56 -2.96 -1.06
CA LEU A 15 2.73 -3.16 -1.92
C LEU A 15 2.54 -4.29 -2.91
N ASP A 16 2.01 -5.43 -2.46
CA ASP A 16 1.78 -6.59 -3.32
C ASP A 16 0.78 -6.24 -4.45
N GLU A 17 -0.28 -5.50 -4.12
CA GLU A 17 -1.27 -5.02 -5.10
C GLU A 17 -0.67 -4.01 -6.08
N ALA A 18 0.11 -3.05 -5.59
CA ALA A 18 0.82 -2.07 -6.41
C ALA A 18 1.82 -2.74 -7.37
N TYR A 19 2.58 -3.73 -6.88
CA TYR A 19 3.50 -4.50 -7.72
C TYR A 19 2.78 -5.38 -8.74
N ALA A 20 1.65 -6.00 -8.37
CA ALA A 20 0.84 -6.80 -9.30
C ALA A 20 0.24 -5.94 -10.42
N GLY A 21 -0.22 -4.73 -10.12
CA GLY A 21 -0.73 -3.78 -11.11
C GLY A 21 0.38 -3.24 -12.01
N ALA A 22 1.54 -2.89 -11.44
CA ALA A 22 2.73 -2.50 -12.19
C ALA A 22 3.18 -3.58 -13.18
N PHE A 23 3.23 -4.84 -12.72
CA PHE A 23 3.56 -5.99 -13.55
C PHE A 23 2.54 -6.21 -14.69
N SER A 24 1.27 -5.85 -14.45
CA SER A 24 0.19 -5.91 -15.44
C SER A 24 0.17 -4.72 -16.42
N GLY A 25 1.19 -3.85 -16.39
CA GLY A 25 1.35 -2.71 -17.31
C GLY A 25 0.76 -1.39 -16.81
N LEU A 26 0.23 -1.33 -15.59
CA LEU A 26 -0.21 -0.09 -14.94
C LEU A 26 0.96 0.55 -14.19
N GLY A 27 1.95 1.05 -14.93
CA GLY A 27 3.17 1.65 -14.37
C GLY A 27 2.95 2.79 -13.37
N ALA A 28 1.76 3.40 -13.36
CA ALA A 28 1.33 4.33 -12.32
C ALA A 28 1.40 3.74 -10.90
N MET A 29 1.22 2.43 -10.74
CA MET A 29 1.28 1.76 -9.43
C MET A 29 2.69 1.61 -8.86
N LEU A 30 3.77 1.81 -9.64
CA LEU A 30 5.12 1.85 -9.07
C LEU A 30 5.37 3.12 -8.25
N LEU A 31 4.73 4.24 -8.62
CA LEU A 31 4.78 5.49 -7.86
C LEU A 31 4.03 5.33 -6.54
N ASP A 32 2.91 4.61 -6.56
CA ASP A 32 2.13 4.29 -5.38
C ASP A 32 2.91 3.37 -4.41
N ALA A 33 3.75 2.45 -4.93
CA ALA A 33 4.57 1.57 -4.09
C ALA A 33 5.63 2.31 -3.26
N GLU A 34 6.20 3.40 -3.79
CA GLU A 34 7.12 4.25 -3.01
C GLU A 34 6.37 5.06 -1.94
N GLU A 35 5.19 5.58 -2.28
CA GLU A 35 4.31 6.27 -1.32
C GLU A 35 3.94 5.33 -0.16
N ILE A 36 3.56 4.07 -0.44
CA ILE A 36 3.23 3.06 0.57
C ILE A 36 4.43 2.72 1.48
N ARG A 37 5.65 2.69 0.94
CA ARG A 37 6.88 2.43 1.75
C ARG A 37 7.17 3.54 2.75
N GLN A 38 6.93 4.79 2.36
CA GLN A 38 7.23 5.96 3.17
C GLN A 38 6.08 6.36 4.11
N ALA A 39 4.86 5.92 3.79
CA ALA A 39 3.65 6.29 4.51
C ALA A 39 3.65 5.79 5.96
N GLY A 40 3.23 6.66 6.88
CA GLY A 40 2.90 6.30 8.26
C GLY A 40 1.58 5.52 8.39
N PRO A 41 1.19 5.10 9.61
CA PRO A 41 -0.03 4.32 9.85
C PRO A 41 -1.31 5.00 9.36
N ASP A 42 -1.44 6.31 9.62
CA ASP A 42 -2.60 7.11 9.23
C ASP A 42 -2.66 7.30 7.71
N GLU A 43 -1.50 7.51 7.08
CA GLU A 43 -1.37 7.69 5.63
C GLU A 43 -1.66 6.39 4.89
N LEU A 44 -1.18 5.25 5.38
CA LEU A 44 -1.51 3.93 4.85
C LEU A 44 -3.01 3.66 4.83
N SER A 45 -3.73 4.10 5.87
CA SER A 45 -5.19 3.97 5.93
C SER A 45 -5.90 4.82 4.87
N VAL A 46 -5.33 5.97 4.51
CA VAL A 46 -5.84 6.83 3.41
C VAL A 46 -5.52 6.22 2.05
N ILE A 47 -4.32 5.68 1.88
CA ILE A 47 -3.89 5.01 0.65
C ILE A 47 -4.76 3.76 0.40
N ALA A 48 -5.01 2.94 1.43
CA ALA A 48 -5.89 1.77 1.32
C ALA A 48 -7.30 2.13 0.78
N LYS A 49 -7.87 3.24 1.26
CA LYS A 49 -9.16 3.74 0.77
C LYS A 49 -9.13 4.16 -0.69
N ARG A 50 -8.00 4.70 -1.18
CA ARG A 50 -7.82 5.05 -2.60
C ARG A 50 -7.70 3.82 -3.49
N PHE A 51 -7.02 2.78 -3.00
CA PHE A 51 -6.88 1.51 -3.70
C PHE A 51 -8.17 0.68 -3.74
N GLY A 52 -9.16 1.01 -2.90
CA GLY A 52 -10.45 0.32 -2.87
C GLY A 52 -10.42 -0.98 -2.06
N SER A 53 -9.32 -1.23 -1.33
CA SER A 53 -9.20 -2.35 -0.39
C SER A 53 -10.11 -2.07 0.82
N GLN A 54 -11.37 -2.52 0.75
CA GLN A 54 -12.30 -2.57 1.90
C GLN A 54 -12.02 -3.77 2.79
#